data_AF-A0A537TBK5-F1
#
_entry.id   AF-A0A537TBK5-F1
#
_cell.length_a   1.000
_cell.length_b   1.000
_cell.length_c   1.000
_cell.angle_alpha   90.00
_cell.angle_beta   90.00
_cell.angle_gamma   90.00
#
_symmetry.space_group_name_H-M   'P 1'
#
loop_
_entity.id
_entity.type
_entity.pdbx_description
1 polymer ?
#
loop_
_entity_poly.entity_id
_entity_poly.type
_entity_poly.pdbx_seq_one_letter_code
_entity_poly.pdbx_strand_id
1 'polypeptide(L)'
;MPRINQQALKTELAKRGFESISIKRELPGGRVEVDANKLHPVHDEGGEAIYAPVPVSLSVELDGRGQVKSIAGDTPSPTAVADARRYMKTLRDSGQLAVAGGGTPARGATHQIERDAQGRQVLRRKRFSMY
;
A
#
# COMPACT_ATOMS: atom_id res chain seq x y z
N MET A 1 16.34 20.69 16.89
CA MET A 1 15.81 19.89 15.75
C MET A 1 14.35 20.24 15.57
N PRO A 2 13.84 20.47 14.34
CA PRO A 2 12.41 20.68 14.13
C PRO A 2 11.67 19.42 14.59
N ARG A 3 10.65 19.59 15.44
CA ARG A 3 9.80 18.47 15.87
C ARG A 3 8.94 18.05 14.68
N ILE A 4 9.07 16.81 14.25
CA ILE A 4 8.19 16.23 13.22
C ILE A 4 6.78 16.11 13.76
N ASN A 5 5.83 16.67 13.01
CA ASN A 5 4.44 16.34 13.20
C ASN A 5 4.14 15.05 12.44
N GLN A 6 4.28 13.90 13.12
CA GLN A 6 4.10 12.58 12.52
C GLN A 6 2.72 12.40 11.87
N GLN A 7 1.68 13.03 12.45
CA GLN A 7 0.34 12.98 11.89
C GLN A 7 0.25 13.74 10.57
N ALA A 8 0.80 14.95 10.51
CA ALA A 8 0.85 15.74 9.28
C ALA A 8 1.64 15.02 8.18
N LEU A 9 2.77 14.41 8.53
CA LEU A 9 3.57 13.59 7.60
C LEU A 9 2.75 12.40 7.05
N LYS A 10 2.07 11.66 7.92
CA LYS A 10 1.20 10.54 7.52
C LYS A 10 0.09 11.00 6.59
N THR A 11 -0.55 12.14 6.88
CA THR A 11 -1.59 12.73 6.02
C THR A 11 -1.04 13.11 4.65
N GLU A 12 0.14 13.73 4.57
CA GLU A 12 0.76 14.09 3.29
C GLU A 12 1.17 12.87 2.46
N LEU A 13 1.72 11.83 3.11
CA LEU A 13 2.03 10.57 2.43
C LEU A 13 0.75 9.86 1.95
N ALA A 14 -0.32 9.88 2.74
CA ALA A 14 -1.61 9.31 2.33
C ALA A 14 -2.19 10.02 1.09
N LYS A 15 -2.10 11.36 1.02
CA LYS A 15 -2.50 12.14 -0.18
C LYS A 15 -1.72 11.75 -1.43
N ARG A 16 -0.49 11.27 -1.27
CA ARG A 16 0.37 10.78 -2.36
C ARG A 16 0.14 9.31 -2.72
N GLY A 17 -0.85 8.66 -2.10
CA GLY A 17 -1.25 7.29 -2.40
C GLY A 17 -0.49 6.22 -1.63
N PHE A 18 0.22 6.59 -0.55
CA PHE A 18 0.83 5.62 0.35
C PHE A 18 -0.14 5.20 1.46
N GLU A 19 -0.12 3.92 1.80
CA GLU A 19 -0.97 3.31 2.81
C GLU A 19 -0.13 2.61 3.89
N SER A 20 -0.73 2.24 5.03
CA SER A 20 -0.04 1.53 6.13
C SER A 20 1.27 2.19 6.60
N ILE A 21 1.29 3.52 6.64
CA ILE A 21 2.48 4.34 6.87
C ILE A 21 3.01 4.16 8.30
N SER A 22 4.25 3.69 8.41
CA SER A 22 4.99 3.45 9.64
C SER A 22 6.32 4.19 9.62
N ILE A 23 6.54 5.08 10.59
CA ILE A 23 7.81 5.81 10.72
C ILE A 23 8.82 4.87 11.39
N LYS A 24 9.90 4.52 10.70
CA LYS A 24 10.97 3.66 11.22
C LYS A 24 11.88 4.41 12.18
N ARG A 25 12.40 5.55 11.73
CA ARG A 25 13.29 6.40 12.52
C ARG A 25 13.40 7.79 11.92
N GLU A 26 13.73 8.75 12.78
CA GLU A 26 14.10 10.11 12.40
C GLU A 26 15.63 10.20 12.35
N LEU A 27 16.15 10.76 11.27
CA LEU A 27 17.57 10.95 11.02
C LEU A 27 17.97 12.42 11.20
N PRO A 28 19.25 12.70 11.53
CA PRO A 28 19.76 14.07 11.57
C PRO A 28 19.53 14.81 10.26
N GLY A 29 19.36 16.14 10.34
CA GLY A 29 19.13 16.97 9.16
C GLY A 29 17.70 16.97 8.62
N GLY A 30 16.72 16.50 9.40
CA GLY A 30 15.31 16.54 9.02
C GLY A 30 14.91 15.45 8.03
N ARG A 31 15.62 14.32 8.03
CA ARG A 31 15.27 13.14 7.22
C ARG A 31 14.49 12.12 8.04
N VAL A 32 13.57 11.42 7.42
CA VAL A 32 12.73 10.41 8.06
C VAL A 32 12.69 9.15 7.21
N GLU A 33 12.97 8.00 7.81
CA GLU A 33 12.76 6.72 7.16
C GLU A 33 11.35 6.23 7.48
N VAL A 34 10.61 5.88 6.45
CA VAL A 34 9.20 5.48 6.55
C VAL A 34 8.99 4.21 5.74
N ASP A 35 8.38 3.20 6.35
CA ASP A 35 7.81 2.10 5.58
C ASP A 35 6.35 2.41 5.26
N ALA A 36 5.94 2.10 4.03
CA ALA A 36 4.56 2.22 3.62
C ALA A 36 4.24 1.14 2.58
N ASN A 37 2.97 1.03 2.22
CA ASN A 37 2.54 0.29 1.04
C ASN A 37 2.17 1.28 -0.06
N LYS A 38 2.58 0.99 -1.30
CA LYS A 38 2.11 1.71 -2.49
C LYS A 38 1.22 0.76 -3.28
N LEU A 39 0.06 1.25 -3.70
CA LEU A 39 -0.77 0.52 -4.66
C LEU A 39 -0.01 0.44 -5.98
N HIS A 40 0.45 -0.75 -6.33
CA HIS A 40 1.19 -1.02 -7.56
C HIS A 40 0.39 -1.97 -8.45
N PRO A 41 0.31 -1.71 -9.77
CA PRO A 41 -0.35 -2.64 -10.68
C PRO A 41 0.40 -3.97 -10.69
N VAL A 42 -0.33 -5.05 -10.46
CA VAL A 42 0.11 -6.42 -10.59
C VAL A 42 -0.74 -7.08 -11.66
N HIS A 43 -0.09 -7.53 -12.72
CA HIS A 43 -0.74 -8.23 -13.81
C HIS A 43 -0.73 -9.72 -13.50
N ASP A 44 -1.89 -10.36 -13.61
CA ASP A 44 -1.99 -11.81 -13.72
C ASP A 44 -2.12 -12.20 -15.19
N GLU A 45 -1.78 -13.44 -15.52
CA GLU A 45 -1.72 -13.95 -16.89
C GLU A 45 -3.04 -13.70 -17.66
N GLY A 46 -3.05 -12.65 -18.49
CA GLY A 46 -4.14 -12.32 -19.43
C GLY A 46 -5.29 -11.45 -18.91
N GLY A 47 -5.20 -10.87 -17.71
CA GLY A 47 -6.28 -10.08 -17.09
C GLY A 47 -6.03 -8.57 -16.94
N GLU A 48 -7.06 -7.85 -16.48
CA GLU A 48 -6.96 -6.45 -16.04
C GLU A 48 -5.97 -6.32 -14.86
N ALA A 49 -5.23 -5.21 -14.81
CA ALA A 49 -4.26 -4.96 -13.74
C ALA A 49 -4.98 -4.81 -12.39
N ILE A 50 -4.57 -5.59 -11.39
CA ILE A 50 -5.06 -5.45 -10.02
C ILE A 50 -3.98 -4.71 -9.22
N TYR A 51 -4.36 -3.61 -8.61
CA TYR A 51 -3.51 -2.82 -7.75
C TYR A 51 -3.40 -3.48 -6.39
N ALA A 52 -2.22 -4.02 -6.09
CA ALA A 52 -1.92 -4.63 -4.80
C ALA A 52 -1.12 -3.65 -3.93
N PRO A 53 -1.30 -3.68 -2.59
CA PRO A 53 -0.42 -2.96 -1.68
C PRO A 53 0.96 -3.63 -1.68
N VAL A 54 1.96 -2.97 -2.26
CA VAL A 54 3.35 -3.44 -2.30
C VAL A 54 4.19 -2.64 -1.31
N PRO A 55 4.96 -3.28 -0.42
CA PRO A 55 5.78 -2.58 0.56
C PRO A 55 6.89 -1.75 -0.13
N VAL A 56 7.08 -0.53 0.37
CA VAL A 56 8.11 0.42 -0.04
C VAL A 56 8.76 1.05 1.19
N SER A 57 10.08 1.27 1.11
CA SER A 57 10.80 2.05 2.12
C SER A 57 11.14 3.42 1.54
N LEU A 58 10.57 4.45 2.15
CA LEU A 58 10.68 5.84 1.75
C LEU A 58 11.71 6.56 2.62
N SER A 59 12.51 7.41 1.98
CA SER A 59 13.28 8.45 2.67
C SER A 59 12.61 9.79 2.42
N VAL A 60 12.08 10.41 3.47
CA VAL A 60 11.39 11.70 3.40
C VAL A 60 12.31 12.77 3.95
N GLU A 61 12.62 13.78 3.14
CA GLU A 61 13.33 14.98 3.60
C GLU A 61 12.31 16.06 3.96
N LEU A 62 12.53 16.73 5.09
CA LEU A 62 11.70 17.81 5.56
C LEU A 62 12.41 19.14 5.44
N ASP A 63 11.64 20.21 5.24
CA ASP A 63 12.14 21.57 5.26
C ASP A 63 12.33 22.10 6.69
N GLY A 64 12.82 23.33 6.81
CA GLY A 64 13.01 24.01 8.10
C GLY A 64 11.71 24.27 8.88
N ARG A 65 10.54 24.05 8.27
CA ARG A 65 9.21 24.17 8.87
C ARG A 65 8.61 22.80 9.22
N GLY A 66 9.33 21.69 8.97
CA GLY A 66 8.87 20.33 9.20
C GLY A 66 7.89 19.81 8.15
N GLN A 67 7.82 20.44 6.98
CA GLN A 67 6.99 20.00 5.85
C GLN A 67 7.76 19.11 4.89
N VAL A 68 7.07 18.24 4.15
CA VAL A 68 7.68 17.35 3.16
C VAL A 68 8.30 18.15 2.03
N LYS A 69 9.63 18.13 1.94
CA LYS A 69 10.42 18.74 0.87
C LYS A 69 10.64 17.77 -0.28
N SER A 70 11.04 16.53 0.02
CA SER A 70 11.28 15.50 -0.99
C SER A 70 10.97 14.10 -0.45
N ILE A 71 10.70 13.17 -1.37
CA ILE A 71 10.48 11.75 -1.06
C ILE A 71 11.32 10.94 -2.05
N ALA A 72 12.14 10.03 -1.55
CA ALA A 72 12.89 9.05 -2.32
C ALA A 72 12.44 7.63 -1.97
N GLY A 73 12.64 6.68 -2.88
CA GLY A 73 12.28 5.26 -2.67
C GLY A 73 10.81 4.93 -2.93
N ASP A 74 10.09 5.78 -3.69
CA ASP A 74 8.66 5.61 -3.96
C ASP A 74 8.34 4.46 -4.93
N THR A 75 9.35 3.87 -5.56
CA THR A 75 9.20 2.79 -6.53
C THR A 75 9.48 1.45 -5.84
N PRO A 76 8.52 0.52 -5.82
CA PRO A 76 8.74 -0.80 -5.25
C PRO A 76 9.86 -1.56 -5.96
N SER A 77 10.61 -2.37 -5.21
CA SER A 77 11.64 -3.22 -5.80
C SER A 77 11.02 -4.32 -6.68
N PRO A 78 11.72 -4.80 -7.72
CA PRO A 78 11.23 -5.91 -8.54
C PRO A 78 10.88 -7.16 -7.72
N THR A 79 11.65 -7.42 -6.66
CA THR A 79 11.40 -8.52 -5.72
C THR A 79 10.08 -8.34 -4.97
N ALA A 80 9.80 -7.14 -4.44
CA ALA A 80 8.55 -6.86 -3.74
C ALA A 80 7.32 -6.97 -4.67
N VAL A 81 7.47 -6.57 -5.94
CA VAL A 81 6.43 -6.75 -6.96
C VAL A 81 6.21 -8.23 -7.28
N ALA A 82 7.28 -9.02 -7.41
CA ALA A 82 7.19 -10.46 -7.65
C ALA A 82 6.53 -11.18 -6.46
N ASP A 83 6.86 -10.80 -5.23
CA ASP A 83 6.24 -11.33 -4.02
C ASP A 83 4.75 -10.97 -3.95
N ALA A 84 4.37 -9.74 -4.29
CA ALA A 84 2.97 -9.33 -4.37
C ALA A 84 2.19 -10.15 -5.42
N ARG A 85 2.80 -10.40 -6.58
CA ARG A 85 2.23 -11.28 -7.62
C ARG A 85 2.04 -12.71 -7.12
N ARG A 86 3.06 -13.27 -6.47
CA ARG A 86 2.98 -14.62 -5.89
C ARG A 86 1.91 -14.71 -4.80
N TYR A 87 1.84 -13.69 -3.94
CA TYR A 87 0.84 -13.60 -2.89
C TYR A 87 -0.58 -13.58 -3.45
N MET A 88 -0.82 -12.75 -4.48
CA MET A 88 -2.09 -12.71 -5.20
C MET A 88 -2.46 -14.06 -5.81
N LYS A 89 -1.51 -14.73 -6.47
CA LYS A 89 -1.72 -16.07 -7.01
C LYS A 89 -2.12 -17.05 -5.91
N THR A 90 -1.42 -17.06 -4.78
CA THR A 90 -1.77 -17.91 -3.63
C THR A 90 -3.17 -17.62 -3.08
N LEU A 91 -3.58 -16.35 -2.97
CA LEU A 91 -4.92 -15.98 -2.52
C LEU A 91 -6.01 -16.48 -3.48
N ARG A 92 -5.74 -16.45 -4.78
CA ARG A 92 -6.65 -16.92 -5.83
C ARG A 92 -6.74 -18.45 -5.81
N ASP A 93 -5.59 -19.14 -5.80
CA ASP A 93 -5.49 -20.61 -5.78
C ASP A 93 -6.10 -21.21 -4.50
N SER A 94 -6.01 -20.52 -3.37
CA SER A 94 -6.59 -20.95 -2.09
C SER A 94 -8.06 -20.59 -1.91
N GLY A 95 -8.69 -19.92 -2.87
CA GLY A 95 -10.08 -19.44 -2.75
C GLY A 95 -10.28 -18.34 -1.70
N GLN A 96 -9.20 -17.70 -1.24
CA GLN A 96 -9.23 -16.62 -0.23
C GLN A 96 -9.48 -15.23 -0.84
N LEU A 97 -9.57 -15.14 -2.16
CA LEU A 97 -9.81 -13.91 -2.92
C LEU A 97 -11.23 -13.88 -3.51
N ALA A 98 -12.06 -12.95 -3.02
CA ALA A 98 -13.34 -12.63 -3.65
C ALA A 98 -13.15 -11.63 -4.79
N VAL A 99 -13.81 -11.86 -5.94
CA VAL A 99 -13.80 -10.94 -7.08
C VAL A 99 -15.05 -10.06 -7.05
N ALA A 100 -14.91 -8.76 -7.28
CA ALA A 100 -16.04 -7.83 -7.37
C ALA A 100 -17.05 -8.29 -8.43
N GLY A 101 -18.33 -8.33 -8.06
CA GLY A 101 -19.44 -8.70 -8.95
C GLY A 101 -19.85 -10.18 -8.92
N GLY A 102 -19.06 -11.05 -8.27
CA GLY A 102 -19.36 -12.47 -8.14
C GLY A 102 -20.04 -12.83 -6.83
N GLY A 103 -21.33 -12.50 -6.67
CA GLY A 103 -22.18 -13.01 -5.58
C GLY A 103 -21.62 -12.90 -4.15
N THR A 104 -22.22 -13.61 -3.21
CA THR A 104 -21.77 -13.67 -1.81
C THR A 104 -20.32 -14.15 -1.76
N PRO A 105 -19.39 -13.43 -1.10
CA PRO A 105 -18.00 -13.86 -1.00
C PRO A 105 -17.94 -15.28 -0.44
N ALA A 106 -17.12 -16.14 -1.05
CA ALA A 106 -16.96 -17.52 -0.61
C ALA A 106 -16.68 -17.57 0.90
N ARG A 107 -17.30 -18.52 1.61
CA ARG A 107 -17.08 -18.74 3.05
C ARG A 107 -15.58 -18.98 3.26
N GLY A 108 -14.87 -18.01 3.85
CA GLY A 108 -13.42 -18.05 4.03
C GLY A 108 -12.60 -17.02 3.24
N ALA A 109 -13.22 -16.22 2.37
CA ALA A 109 -12.53 -15.13 1.69
C ALA A 109 -12.02 -14.07 2.68
N THR A 110 -10.70 -13.93 2.76
CA THR A 110 -10.02 -12.94 3.60
C THR A 110 -9.68 -11.67 2.83
N HIS A 111 -9.68 -11.74 1.50
CA HIS A 111 -9.39 -10.63 0.60
C HIS A 111 -10.49 -10.46 -0.43
N GLN A 112 -10.66 -9.22 -0.90
CA GLN A 112 -11.61 -8.85 -1.93
C GLN A 112 -10.97 -7.87 -2.89
N ILE A 113 -11.27 -8.02 -4.18
CA ILE A 113 -11.00 -7.01 -5.18
C ILE A 113 -12.15 -5.99 -5.12
N GLU A 114 -11.83 -4.73 -4.87
CA GLU A 114 -12.78 -3.62 -4.90
C GLU A 114 -12.41 -2.66 -6.04
N ARG A 115 -13.36 -1.84 -6.51
CA ARG A 115 -13.03 -0.73 -7.40
C ARG A 115 -12.82 0.53 -6.58
N ASP A 116 -11.69 1.20 -6.77
CA ASP A 116 -11.43 2.48 -6.13
C ASP A 116 -12.20 3.63 -6.82
N ALA A 117 -12.09 4.84 -6.28
CA ALA A 117 -12.70 6.04 -6.85
C ALA A 117 -12.17 6.40 -8.25
N GLN A 118 -11.05 5.80 -8.69
CA GLN A 118 -10.48 5.94 -10.03
C GLN A 118 -10.92 4.79 -10.96
N GLY A 119 -11.80 3.90 -10.50
CA GLY A 119 -12.27 2.74 -11.25
C GLY A 119 -11.30 1.57 -11.30
N ARG A 120 -10.16 1.65 -10.60
CA ARG A 120 -9.11 0.63 -10.61
C ARG A 120 -9.47 -0.53 -9.70
N GLN A 121 -9.17 -1.75 -10.13
CA GLN A 121 -9.28 -2.94 -9.28
C GLN A 121 -8.20 -2.91 -8.20
N VAL A 122 -8.56 -2.86 -6.93
CA VAL A 122 -7.65 -2.80 -5.78
C VAL A 122 -7.85 -4.02 -4.89
N LEU A 123 -6.77 -4.69 -4.54
CA LEU A 123 -6.77 -5.76 -3.54
C LEU A 123 -6.93 -5.16 -2.14
N ARG A 124 -8.05 -5.45 -1.48
CA ARG A 124 -8.32 -5.07 -0.10
C ARG A 124 -8.46 -6.31 0.77
N ARG A 125 -7.89 -6.28 1.97
CA ARG A 125 -8.14 -7.32 2.97
C ARG A 125 -9.46 -7.01 3.66
N LYS A 126 -10.36 -7.99 3.70
CA LYS A 126 -11.62 -7.88 4.44
C LYS A 126 -11.29 -7.73 5.92
N ARG A 127 -11.75 -6.66 6.55
CA ARG A 127 -11.72 -6.57 8.01
C ARG A 127 -12.61 -7.70 8.54
N PHE A 128 -12.06 -8.55 9.39
CA PHE A 128 -12.89 -9.44 10.20
C PHE A 128 -13.77 -8.53 11.05
N SER A 129 -15.04 -8.37 10.68
CA SER A 129 -16.03 -7.83 11.60
C SER A 129 -16.21 -8.91 12.66
N MET A 130 -15.57 -8.73 13.81
CA MET A 130 -16.00 -9.42 15.02
C MET A 130 -17.41 -8.90 15.30
N TYR A 131 -18.41 -9.71 14.99
CA TYR A 131 -19.77 -9.57 15.49
C TYR A 131 -19.94 -10.49 16.69
#